data_AF-A0A958L2M5-F1
#
_entry.id   AF-A0A958L2M5-F1
#
_cell.length_a   1.000
_cell.length_b   1.000
_cell.length_c   1.000
_cell.angle_alpha   90.00
_cell.angle_beta   90.00
_cell.angle_gamma   90.00
#
_symmetry.space_group_name_H-M   'P 1'
#
loop_
_entity.id
_entity.type
_entity.pdbx_description
1 polymer ?
#
loop_
_entity_poly.entity_id
_entity_poly.type
_entity_poly.pdbx_seq_one_letter_code
_entity_poly.pdbx_strand_id
1 'polypeptide(L)'
;TNELKVVFTQEAASLLRERGERLSASKITALSGVHRKDAGHILREHTAPEVAAIDPIAKLMNLWESDNRFVDKNRTPKPLTWKAAQSEFAQLSREITTDVSPSSLIAELERRNLVRKVHDKLIPTEGYNRLPLEPVPRFLNLAKNVRYLFQAAVENLFASEEPRNAHLRTEFENLSSEQIGELRNWVLEENIEFHKRLRQKLTLLERDLHLSSKEDQPYTLSVTSYSLTFATPTEEKLEDTSS
;
A
#
# COMPACT_ATOMS: atom_id res chain seq x y z
N THR A 1 13.03 -4.98 18.50
CA THR A 1 12.97 -5.83 17.29
C THR A 1 13.90 -5.26 16.23
N ASN A 2 14.63 -6.13 15.53
CA ASN A 2 15.65 -5.74 14.53
C ASN A 2 15.00 -5.02 13.32
N GLU A 3 13.77 -5.39 13.02
CA GLU A 3 12.94 -4.89 11.94
C GLU A 3 12.68 -3.38 12.03
N LEU A 4 12.39 -2.88 13.25
CA LEU A 4 12.18 -1.45 13.47
C LEU A 4 13.47 -0.63 13.24
N LYS A 5 14.63 -1.18 13.60
CA LYS A 5 15.92 -0.53 13.32
C LYS A 5 16.13 -0.38 11.82
N VAL A 6 15.75 -1.39 11.04
CA VAL A 6 15.80 -1.34 9.57
C VAL A 6 14.89 -0.24 9.03
N VAL A 7 13.64 -0.20 9.49
CA VAL A 7 12.64 0.79 9.07
C VAL A 7 13.10 2.22 9.37
N PHE A 8 13.49 2.51 10.62
CA PHE A 8 13.95 3.86 11.00
C PHE A 8 15.21 4.28 10.24
N THR A 9 16.13 3.34 9.99
CA THR A 9 17.34 3.60 9.20
C THR A 9 16.99 3.94 7.74
N GLN A 10 16.04 3.22 7.15
CA GLN A 10 15.61 3.43 5.77
C GLN A 10 14.82 4.72 5.59
N GLU A 11 13.89 5.05 6.50
CA GLU A 11 13.16 6.33 6.48
C GLU A 11 14.10 7.53 6.64
N ALA A 12 15.08 7.45 7.55
CA ALA A 12 16.11 8.48 7.69
C ALA A 12 16.95 8.63 6.40
N ALA A 13 17.26 7.53 5.72
CA ALA A 13 17.97 7.58 4.45
C ALA A 13 17.12 8.19 3.33
N SER A 14 15.83 7.84 3.24
CA SER A 14 14.89 8.43 2.28
C SER A 14 14.77 9.94 2.49
N LEU A 15 14.60 10.39 3.75
CA LEU A 15 14.51 11.81 4.09
C LEU A 15 15.77 12.60 3.68
N LEU A 16 16.96 12.04 3.91
CA LEU A 16 18.21 12.68 3.49
C LEU A 16 18.32 12.77 1.96
N ARG A 17 17.89 11.74 1.23
CA ARG A 17 17.88 11.75 -0.24
C ARG A 17 16.92 12.80 -0.79
N GLU A 18 15.72 12.89 -0.23
CA GLU A 18 14.72 13.90 -0.61
C GLU A 18 15.24 15.33 -0.43
N ARG A 19 16.10 15.55 0.57
CA ARG A 19 16.78 16.83 0.82
C ARG A 19 18.02 17.06 -0.04
N GLY A 20 18.39 16.12 -0.91
CA GLY A 20 19.64 16.17 -1.68
C GLY A 20 20.91 16.03 -0.83
N GLU A 21 20.78 15.53 0.40
CA GLU A 21 21.89 15.41 1.33
C GLU A 21 22.65 14.08 1.17
N ARG A 22 23.98 14.13 1.32
CA ARG A 22 24.81 12.93 1.34
C ARG A 22 24.45 12.04 2.52
N LEU A 23 24.25 10.75 2.24
CA LEU A 23 24.10 9.70 3.24
C LEU A 23 25.40 9.49 4.01
N SER A 24 25.34 9.56 5.34
CA SER A 24 26.44 9.20 6.23
C SER A 24 25.90 8.52 7.48
N ALA A 25 26.67 7.59 8.05
CA ALA A 25 26.26 6.85 9.24
C ALA A 25 25.94 7.79 10.42
N SER A 26 26.67 8.90 10.57
CA SER A 26 26.40 9.89 11.62
C SER A 26 25.05 10.60 11.45
N LYS A 27 24.74 11.07 10.23
CA LYS A 27 23.45 11.72 9.94
C LYS A 27 22.28 10.76 10.13
N ILE A 28 22.45 9.52 9.69
CA ILE A 28 21.44 8.48 9.84
C ILE A 28 21.18 8.18 11.31
N THR A 29 22.23 7.96 12.12
CA THR A 29 22.08 7.76 13.57
C THR A 29 21.40 8.95 14.25
N ALA A 30 21.73 10.18 13.84
CA ALA A 30 21.10 11.38 14.40
C ALA A 30 19.60 11.46 14.09
N LEU A 31 19.18 11.06 12.88
CA LEU A 31 17.78 11.10 12.46
C LEU A 31 16.96 9.90 12.94
N SER A 32 17.54 8.71 12.92
CA SER A 32 16.82 7.45 13.20
C SER A 32 16.91 7.01 14.66
N GLY A 33 17.85 7.57 15.45
CA GLY A 33 18.18 7.08 16.79
C GLY A 33 18.85 5.70 16.81
N VAL A 34 19.12 5.10 15.63
CA VAL A 34 19.75 3.78 15.53
C VAL A 34 21.25 3.92 15.68
N HIS A 35 21.83 3.09 16.56
CA HIS A 35 23.26 3.10 16.85
C HIS A 35 24.11 2.95 15.59
N ARG A 36 25.22 3.69 15.51
CA ARG A 36 26.06 3.85 14.30
C ARG A 36 26.51 2.53 13.67
N LYS A 37 26.84 1.51 14.50
CA LYS A 37 27.25 0.18 14.03
C LYS A 37 26.10 -0.53 13.31
N ASP A 38 24.90 -0.51 13.90
CA ASP A 38 23.70 -1.13 13.34
C ASP A 38 23.26 -0.40 12.07
N ALA A 39 23.20 0.93 12.11
CA ALA A 39 22.86 1.76 10.96
C ALA A 39 23.81 1.51 9.77
N GLY A 40 25.12 1.44 10.04
CA GLY A 40 26.13 1.15 9.01
C GLY A 40 26.08 -0.29 8.48
N HIS A 41 25.64 -1.24 9.29
CA HIS A 41 25.40 -2.62 8.86
C HIS A 41 24.16 -2.70 7.96
N ILE A 42 23.04 -2.15 8.44
CA ILE A 42 21.76 -2.12 7.74
C ILE A 42 21.90 -1.42 6.38
N LEU A 43 22.58 -0.27 6.30
CA LEU A 43 22.78 0.45 5.04
C LEU A 43 23.59 -0.33 4.00
N ARG A 44 24.49 -1.22 4.44
CA ARG A 44 25.33 -2.05 3.55
C ARG A 44 24.60 -3.29 3.06
N GLU A 45 23.82 -3.92 3.94
CA GLU A 45 23.06 -5.14 3.61
C GLU A 45 21.74 -4.84 2.91
N HIS A 46 21.12 -3.73 3.27
CA HIS A 46 19.83 -3.27 2.75
C HIS A 46 20.08 -2.03 1.91
N THR A 47 20.93 -2.15 0.89
CA THR A 47 21.06 -1.15 -0.18
C THR A 47 19.64 -0.73 -0.53
N ALA A 48 19.29 0.51 -0.18
CA ALA A 48 17.89 0.92 -0.19
C ALA A 48 17.29 0.57 -1.56
N PRO A 49 16.12 -0.07 -1.62
CA PRO A 49 15.42 -0.20 -2.89
C PRO A 49 15.33 1.22 -3.46
N GLU A 50 15.94 1.40 -4.62
CA GLU A 50 15.83 2.59 -5.44
C GLU A 50 14.34 2.93 -5.53
N VAL A 51 13.98 4.13 -5.03
CA VAL A 51 12.64 4.74 -5.08
C VAL A 51 11.52 3.70 -5.18
N ALA A 52 11.21 3.03 -4.07
CA ALA A 52 10.25 1.93 -3.93
C ALA A 52 9.32 1.77 -5.15
N ALA A 53 9.79 1.01 -6.14
CA ALA A 53 8.96 0.63 -7.28
C ALA A 53 7.69 0.04 -6.68
N ILE A 54 6.52 0.53 -7.11
CA ILE A 54 5.24 -0.04 -6.70
C ILE A 54 5.36 -1.54 -6.89
N ASP A 55 5.09 -2.29 -5.82
CA ASP A 55 5.21 -3.74 -5.76
C ASP A 55 4.66 -4.36 -7.06
N PRO A 56 5.47 -5.09 -7.84
CA PRO A 56 5.04 -5.71 -9.09
C PRO A 56 3.77 -6.56 -8.93
N ILE A 57 3.57 -7.17 -7.76
CA ILE A 57 2.36 -7.91 -7.42
C ILE A 57 1.15 -6.98 -7.30
N ALA A 58 1.30 -5.85 -6.62
CA ALA A 58 0.22 -4.87 -6.51
C ALA A 58 -0.13 -4.28 -7.89
N LYS A 59 0.87 -3.94 -8.71
CA LYS A 59 0.66 -3.49 -10.10
C LYS A 59 -0.06 -4.53 -10.95
N LEU A 60 0.36 -5.79 -10.89
CA LEU A 60 -0.26 -6.89 -11.62
C LEU A 60 -1.72 -7.07 -11.21
N MET A 61 -2.02 -7.11 -9.92
CA MET A 61 -3.39 -7.25 -9.42
C MET A 61 -4.25 -6.05 -9.81
N ASN A 62 -3.70 -4.84 -9.75
CA ASN A 62 -4.41 -3.64 -10.18
C ASN A 62 -4.81 -3.72 -11.65
N LEU A 63 -3.88 -4.12 -12.52
CA LEU A 63 -4.12 -4.24 -13.96
C LEU A 63 -5.12 -5.37 -14.28
N TRP A 64 -5.01 -6.51 -13.58
CA TRP A 64 -5.99 -7.60 -13.72
C TRP A 64 -7.41 -7.15 -13.35
N GLU A 65 -7.54 -6.29 -12.33
CA GLU A 65 -8.84 -5.82 -11.83
C GLU A 65 -9.44 -4.63 -12.56
N SER A 66 -8.64 -3.88 -13.32
CA SER A 66 -9.10 -2.65 -13.97
C SER A 66 -9.16 -2.74 -15.50
N ASP A 67 -8.34 -3.60 -16.11
CA ASP A 67 -8.23 -3.66 -17.56
C ASP A 67 -9.40 -4.43 -18.20
N ASN A 68 -10.07 -3.80 -19.17
CA ASN A 68 -11.13 -4.41 -19.98
C ASN A 68 -10.73 -5.77 -20.60
N ARG A 69 -9.44 -6.03 -20.82
CA ARG A 69 -8.94 -7.31 -21.36
C ARG A 69 -8.97 -8.44 -20.35
N PHE A 70 -8.94 -8.12 -19.06
CA PHE A 70 -8.80 -9.06 -17.93
C PHE A 70 -10.01 -9.05 -16.97
N VAL A 71 -11.03 -8.24 -17.23
CA VAL A 71 -12.31 -8.26 -16.50
C VAL A 71 -13.45 -8.76 -17.39
N ASP A 72 -14.53 -9.23 -16.76
CA ASP A 72 -15.77 -9.61 -17.41
C ASP A 72 -16.72 -8.40 -17.62
N LYS A 73 -17.93 -8.68 -18.14
CA LYS A 73 -18.98 -7.66 -18.36
C LYS A 73 -19.43 -6.95 -17.09
N ASN A 74 -19.29 -7.62 -15.94
CA ASN A 74 -19.64 -7.10 -14.62
C ASN A 74 -18.43 -6.43 -13.94
N ARG A 75 -17.36 -6.12 -14.68
CA ARG A 75 -16.12 -5.52 -14.14
C ARG A 75 -15.44 -6.39 -13.07
N THR A 76 -15.69 -7.69 -13.09
CA THR A 76 -15.06 -8.64 -12.18
C THR A 76 -13.85 -9.28 -12.85
N PRO A 77 -12.70 -9.43 -12.16
CA PRO A 77 -11.52 -10.08 -12.72
C PRO A 77 -11.85 -11.48 -13.23
N LYS A 78 -11.62 -11.76 -14.52
CA LYS A 78 -11.90 -13.09 -15.08
C LYS A 78 -10.74 -14.06 -14.77
N PRO A 79 -11.01 -15.37 -14.67
CA PRO A 79 -9.95 -16.38 -14.58
C PRO A 79 -9.02 -16.37 -15.80
N LEU A 80 -7.71 -16.32 -15.58
CA LEU A 80 -6.70 -16.27 -16.66
C LEU A 80 -6.02 -17.61 -16.84
N THR A 81 -5.79 -18.02 -18.09
CA THR A 81 -4.90 -19.15 -18.38
C THR A 81 -3.47 -18.86 -17.90
N TRP A 82 -2.73 -19.90 -17.48
CA TRP A 82 -1.35 -19.71 -16.98
C TRP A 82 -0.31 -20.74 -17.42
N LYS A 83 -0.72 -21.92 -17.92
CA LYS A 83 0.22 -23.03 -18.21
C LYS A 83 1.08 -22.83 -19.46
N ALA A 84 0.59 -22.07 -20.46
CA ALA A 84 1.29 -21.85 -21.71
C ALA A 84 2.19 -20.60 -21.66
N ALA A 85 3.29 -20.60 -22.43
CA ALA A 85 4.20 -19.45 -22.54
C ALA A 85 3.51 -18.18 -23.08
N GLN A 86 2.46 -18.34 -23.89
CA GLN A 86 1.63 -17.25 -24.42
C GLN A 86 0.26 -17.14 -23.72
N SER A 87 0.15 -17.67 -22.49
CA SER A 87 -1.09 -17.62 -21.70
C SER A 87 -1.54 -16.20 -21.38
N GLU A 88 -2.82 -16.03 -21.05
CA GLU A 88 -3.39 -14.73 -20.68
C GLU A 88 -2.63 -14.10 -19.49
N PHE A 89 -2.24 -14.90 -18.49
CA PHE A 89 -1.42 -14.41 -17.39
C PHE A 89 -0.02 -13.99 -17.83
N ALA A 90 0.61 -14.70 -18.76
CA ALA A 90 1.92 -14.32 -19.30
C ALA A 90 1.86 -13.03 -20.15
N GLN A 91 0.71 -12.71 -20.74
CA GLN A 91 0.48 -11.42 -21.40
C GLN A 91 0.38 -10.30 -20.35
N LEU A 92 -0.47 -10.50 -19.33
CA LEU A 92 -0.62 -9.56 -18.21
C LEU A 92 0.73 -9.26 -17.52
N SER A 93 1.53 -10.29 -17.22
CA SER A 93 2.79 -10.11 -16.51
C SER A 93 3.81 -9.29 -17.30
N ARG A 94 3.86 -9.46 -18.63
CA ARG A 94 4.81 -8.76 -19.51
C ARG A 94 4.55 -7.26 -19.60
N GLU A 95 3.34 -6.82 -19.31
CA GLU A 95 3.02 -5.39 -19.23
C GLU A 95 3.53 -4.74 -17.95
N ILE A 96 3.75 -5.54 -16.90
CA ILE A 96 4.23 -5.05 -15.61
C ILE A 96 5.75 -5.10 -15.52
N THR A 97 6.35 -6.21 -15.97
CA THR A 97 7.80 -6.42 -15.87
C THR A 97 8.29 -7.46 -16.87
N THR A 98 9.50 -7.25 -17.37
CA THR A 98 10.25 -8.23 -18.18
C THR A 98 11.31 -8.97 -17.37
N ASP A 99 11.60 -8.51 -16.15
CA ASP A 99 12.75 -8.98 -15.35
C ASP A 99 12.37 -10.19 -14.49
N VAL A 100 11.07 -10.40 -14.25
CA VAL A 100 10.56 -11.48 -13.41
C VAL A 100 9.71 -12.44 -14.26
N SER A 101 10.00 -13.74 -14.17
CA SER A 101 9.26 -14.74 -14.93
C SER A 101 7.80 -14.86 -14.45
N PRO A 102 6.84 -15.17 -15.35
CA PRO A 102 5.45 -15.38 -14.97
C PRO A 102 5.28 -16.42 -13.86
N SER A 103 6.08 -17.51 -13.89
CA SER A 103 6.05 -18.54 -12.86
C SER A 103 6.44 -18.02 -11.47
N SER A 104 7.41 -17.11 -11.39
CA SER A 104 7.83 -16.49 -10.11
C SER A 104 6.74 -15.58 -9.57
N LEU A 105 6.07 -14.81 -10.44
CA LEU A 105 4.92 -13.98 -10.05
C LEU A 105 3.75 -14.83 -9.55
N ILE A 106 3.46 -15.96 -10.19
CA ILE A 106 2.43 -16.90 -9.73
C ILE A 106 2.75 -17.45 -8.35
N ALA A 107 3.99 -17.89 -8.13
CA ALA A 107 4.42 -18.41 -6.84
C ALA A 107 4.25 -17.36 -5.72
N GLU A 108 4.57 -16.10 -6.01
CA GLU A 108 4.39 -15.01 -5.06
C GLU A 108 2.91 -14.66 -4.83
N LEU A 109 2.08 -14.67 -5.87
CA LEU A 109 0.62 -14.47 -5.74
C LEU A 109 -0.03 -15.56 -4.88
N GLU A 110 0.37 -16.84 -5.08
CA GLU A 110 -0.08 -17.96 -4.26
C GLU A 110 0.41 -17.83 -2.82
N ARG A 111 1.68 -17.47 -2.62
CA ARG A 111 2.25 -17.25 -1.28
C ARG A 111 1.47 -16.20 -0.50
N ARG A 112 1.02 -15.13 -1.17
CA ARG A 112 0.19 -14.06 -0.59
C ARG A 112 -1.29 -14.40 -0.50
N ASN A 113 -1.71 -15.57 -0.95
CA ASN A 113 -3.13 -15.97 -1.07
C ASN A 113 -3.94 -14.94 -1.86
N LEU A 114 -3.38 -14.42 -2.96
CA LEU A 114 -4.04 -13.48 -3.88
C LEU A 114 -4.67 -14.20 -5.08
N VAL A 115 -4.23 -15.43 -5.35
CA VAL A 115 -4.78 -16.28 -6.41
C VAL A 115 -4.88 -17.73 -5.95
N ARG A 116 -5.79 -18.46 -6.59
CA ARG A 116 -5.87 -19.91 -6.52
C ARG A 116 -5.77 -20.52 -7.92
N LYS A 117 -5.06 -21.64 -8.04
CA LYS A 117 -5.03 -22.44 -9.26
C LYS A 117 -6.23 -23.37 -9.31
N VAL A 118 -6.97 -23.32 -10.41
CA VAL A 118 -8.05 -24.27 -10.72
C VAL A 118 -7.84 -24.75 -12.15
N HIS A 119 -7.46 -26.02 -12.31
CA HIS A 119 -7.08 -26.61 -13.61
C HIS A 119 -5.95 -25.84 -14.32
N ASP A 120 -6.27 -25.18 -15.44
CA ASP A 120 -5.38 -24.37 -16.26
C ASP A 120 -5.59 -22.86 -16.04
N LYS A 121 -6.42 -22.49 -15.06
CA LYS A 121 -6.78 -21.10 -14.74
C LYS A 121 -6.23 -20.66 -13.38
N LEU A 122 -5.84 -19.40 -13.32
CA LEU A 122 -5.63 -18.64 -12.08
C LEU A 122 -6.87 -17.81 -11.81
N ILE A 123 -7.38 -17.90 -10.59
CA ILE A 123 -8.55 -17.18 -10.13
C ILE A 123 -8.10 -16.25 -9.00
N PRO A 124 -8.30 -14.93 -9.12
CA PRO A 124 -8.09 -14.01 -8.01
C PRO A 124 -8.94 -14.41 -6.81
N THR A 125 -8.33 -14.45 -5.64
CA THR A 125 -9.08 -14.61 -4.39
C THR A 125 -9.69 -13.26 -4.00
N GLU A 126 -10.77 -13.28 -3.24
CA GLU A 126 -11.35 -12.07 -2.63
C GLU A 126 -10.44 -11.46 -1.56
N GLY A 127 -9.28 -12.06 -1.27
CA GLY A 127 -8.31 -11.60 -0.30
C GLY A 127 -7.85 -10.15 -0.53
N TYR A 128 -8.14 -9.29 0.45
CA TYR A 128 -7.83 -7.86 0.39
C TYR A 128 -6.39 -7.51 0.79
N ASN A 129 -5.62 -8.49 1.28
CA ASN A 129 -4.29 -8.24 1.83
C ASN A 129 -3.22 -8.19 0.73
N ARG A 130 -3.05 -7.02 0.11
CA ARG A 130 -2.01 -6.77 -0.90
C ARG A 130 -0.67 -6.40 -0.30
N LEU A 131 -0.59 -6.30 1.02
CA LEU A 131 0.66 -5.96 1.70
C LEU A 131 1.66 -7.11 1.56
N PRO A 132 2.97 -6.80 1.51
CA PRO A 132 3.99 -7.83 1.64
C PRO A 132 3.75 -8.68 2.89
N LEU A 133 4.07 -9.97 2.85
CA LEU A 133 3.99 -10.81 4.05
C LEU A 133 5.16 -10.58 5.01
N GLU A 134 6.25 -9.98 4.55
CA GLU A 134 7.45 -9.80 5.36
C GLU A 134 7.29 -8.61 6.33
N PRO A 135 7.74 -8.72 7.60
CA PRO A 135 7.59 -7.66 8.59
C PRO A 135 8.19 -6.31 8.16
N VAL A 136 9.43 -6.29 7.65
CA VAL A 136 10.13 -5.04 7.30
C VAL A 136 9.40 -4.25 6.21
N PRO A 137 9.09 -4.84 5.02
CA PRO A 137 8.30 -4.14 4.01
C PRO A 137 6.90 -3.71 4.48
N ARG A 138 6.26 -4.44 5.40
CA ARG A 138 4.99 -4.01 6.01
C ARG A 138 5.17 -2.76 6.85
N PHE A 139 6.19 -2.73 7.71
CA PHE A 139 6.48 -1.55 8.53
C PHE A 139 6.90 -0.34 7.69
N LEU A 140 7.63 -0.54 6.58
CA LEU A 140 7.93 0.54 5.65
C LEU A 140 6.67 1.13 4.99
N ASN A 141 5.74 0.27 4.56
CA ASN A 141 4.45 0.75 4.03
C ASN A 141 3.68 1.54 5.10
N LEU A 142 3.66 1.06 6.34
CA LEU A 142 3.04 1.78 7.45
C LEU A 142 3.72 3.14 7.70
N ALA A 143 5.05 3.19 7.74
CA ALA A 143 5.80 4.43 7.92
C ALA A 143 5.47 5.44 6.82
N LYS A 144 5.40 4.99 5.57
CA LYS A 144 5.00 5.79 4.41
C LYS A 144 3.57 6.33 4.55
N ASN A 145 2.62 5.49 4.99
CA ASN A 145 1.23 5.93 5.22
C ASN A 145 1.15 7.01 6.29
N VAL A 146 1.87 6.85 7.40
CA VAL A 146 1.94 7.85 8.47
C VAL A 146 2.56 9.15 7.95
N ARG A 147 3.68 9.07 7.22
CA ARG A 147 4.34 10.24 6.61
C ARG A 147 3.38 11.01 5.71
N TYR A 148 2.65 10.33 4.82
CA TYR A 148 1.71 10.97 3.90
C TYR A 148 0.47 11.53 4.59
N LEU A 149 -0.04 10.87 5.64
CA LEU A 149 -1.10 11.43 6.46
C LEU A 149 -0.68 12.77 7.08
N PHE A 150 0.50 12.80 7.73
CA PHE A 150 1.01 14.04 8.32
C PHE A 150 1.26 15.12 7.27
N GLN A 151 1.85 14.76 6.13
CA GLN A 151 2.09 15.70 5.04
C GLN A 151 0.77 16.32 4.53
N ALA A 152 -0.23 15.49 4.21
CA ALA A 152 -1.53 15.96 3.74
C ALA A 152 -2.25 16.84 4.78
N ALA A 153 -2.17 16.47 6.07
CA ALA A 153 -2.75 17.23 7.16
C ALA A 153 -2.08 18.60 7.33
N VAL A 154 -0.75 18.66 7.30
CA VAL A 154 0.02 19.91 7.40
C VAL A 154 -0.26 20.82 6.20
N GLU A 155 -0.22 20.29 4.98
CA GLU A 155 -0.56 21.05 3.77
C GLU A 155 -1.97 21.64 3.88
N ASN A 156 -2.95 20.87 4.35
CA ASN A 156 -4.31 21.38 4.56
C ASN A 156 -4.43 22.47 5.63
N LEU A 157 -3.61 22.42 6.68
CA LEU A 157 -3.60 23.45 7.74
C LEU A 157 -3.12 24.80 7.21
N PHE A 158 -2.17 24.80 6.27
CA PHE A 158 -1.56 26.01 5.74
C PHE A 158 -2.07 26.40 4.34
N ALA A 159 -2.86 25.55 3.68
CA ALA A 159 -3.41 25.83 2.36
C ALA A 159 -4.48 26.94 2.39
N SER A 160 -4.30 27.92 1.51
CA SER A 160 -5.25 29.00 1.24
C SER A 160 -6.11 28.78 -0.02
N GLU A 161 -5.77 27.78 -0.85
CA GLU A 161 -6.40 27.52 -2.16
C GLU A 161 -6.94 26.09 -2.28
N GLU A 162 -7.91 25.89 -3.16
CA GLU A 162 -8.55 24.60 -3.45
C GLU A 162 -8.02 23.99 -4.77
N PRO A 163 -8.04 22.65 -4.94
CA PRO A 163 -8.56 21.65 -4.00
C PRO A 163 -7.57 21.29 -2.90
N ARG A 164 -8.06 21.17 -1.67
CA ARG A 164 -7.30 20.60 -0.54
C ARG A 164 -7.09 19.09 -0.68
N ASN A 165 -6.13 18.55 0.06
CA ASN A 165 -5.98 17.10 0.20
C ASN A 165 -7.22 16.48 0.85
N ALA A 166 -7.63 15.30 0.39
CA ALA A 166 -8.76 14.56 0.94
C ALA A 166 -8.41 13.95 2.31
N HIS A 167 -8.46 14.77 3.36
CA HIS A 167 -8.23 14.39 4.76
C HIS A 167 -9.57 14.40 5.51
N LEU A 168 -10.24 13.25 5.55
CA LEU A 168 -11.60 13.09 6.10
C LEU A 168 -11.59 12.12 7.30
N ARG A 169 -12.40 12.41 8.32
CA ARG A 169 -12.60 11.55 9.51
C ARG A 169 -14.08 11.50 9.88
N THR A 170 -14.58 10.30 10.13
CA THR A 170 -15.92 10.04 10.64
C THR A 170 -15.80 9.19 11.90
N GLU A 171 -16.40 9.64 13.01
CA GLU A 171 -16.40 8.91 14.28
C GLU A 171 -17.79 8.86 14.88
N PHE A 172 -18.09 7.73 15.51
CA PHE A 172 -19.33 7.51 16.23
C PHE A 172 -19.03 6.68 17.47
N GLU A 173 -19.65 7.05 18.58
CA GLU A 173 -19.46 6.39 19.88
C GLU A 173 -20.67 5.54 20.25
N ASN A 174 -20.53 4.69 21.28
CA ASN A 174 -21.63 3.93 21.87
C ASN A 174 -22.29 2.90 20.92
N LEU A 175 -21.50 2.30 20.03
CA LEU A 175 -21.95 1.15 19.22
C LEU A 175 -21.96 -0.13 20.07
N SER A 176 -23.01 -0.93 19.94
CA SER A 176 -23.06 -2.24 20.60
C SER A 176 -22.11 -3.23 19.93
N SER A 177 -21.68 -4.26 20.67
CA SER A 177 -20.84 -5.34 20.13
C SER A 177 -21.49 -6.08 18.96
N GLU A 178 -22.82 -6.15 18.95
CA GLU A 178 -23.61 -6.75 17.88
C GLU A 178 -23.53 -5.93 16.58
N GLN A 179 -23.64 -4.60 16.69
CA GLN A 179 -23.57 -3.68 15.55
C GLN A 179 -22.18 -3.60 14.92
N ILE A 180 -21.12 -3.74 15.74
CA ILE A 180 -19.73 -3.62 15.27
C ILE A 180 -19.37 -4.69 14.24
N GLY A 181 -19.91 -5.91 14.36
CA GLY A 181 -19.61 -7.01 13.44
C GLY A 181 -20.02 -6.67 12.00
N GLU A 182 -21.29 -6.33 11.80
CA GLU A 182 -21.84 -5.97 10.49
C GLU A 182 -21.20 -4.69 9.96
N LEU A 183 -21.03 -3.67 10.81
CA LEU A 183 -20.45 -2.40 10.40
C LEU A 183 -19.00 -2.53 9.92
N ARG A 184 -18.19 -3.38 10.57
CA ARG A 184 -16.80 -3.63 10.13
C ARG A 184 -16.74 -4.22 8.73
N ASN A 185 -17.61 -5.17 8.42
CA ASN A 185 -17.68 -5.78 7.09
C ASN A 185 -18.15 -4.76 6.05
N TRP A 186 -19.22 -4.03 6.35
CA TRP A 186 -19.74 -3.00 5.46
C TRP A 186 -18.69 -1.91 5.15
N VAL A 187 -18.01 -1.38 6.16
CA VAL A 187 -16.94 -0.38 5.95
C VAL A 187 -15.79 -0.97 5.14
N LEU A 188 -15.41 -2.22 5.39
CA LEU A 188 -14.37 -2.89 4.59
C LEU A 188 -14.78 -2.95 3.12
N GLU A 189 -16.00 -3.42 2.83
CA GLU A 189 -16.57 -3.51 1.47
C GLU A 189 -16.58 -2.15 0.76
N GLU A 190 -17.07 -1.10 1.42
CA GLU A 190 -17.08 0.25 0.86
C GLU A 190 -15.67 0.76 0.53
N ASN A 191 -14.69 0.48 1.39
CA ASN A 191 -13.29 0.82 1.14
C ASN A 191 -12.75 0.08 -0.09
N ILE A 192 -13.06 -1.22 -0.21
CA ILE A 192 -12.66 -2.02 -1.37
C ILE A 192 -13.23 -1.45 -2.66
N GLU A 193 -14.53 -1.15 -2.67
CA GLU A 193 -15.20 -0.60 -3.86
C GLU A 193 -14.70 0.80 -4.21
N PHE A 194 -14.45 1.66 -3.22
CA PHE A 194 -13.80 2.95 -3.44
C PHE A 194 -12.44 2.79 -4.13
N HIS A 195 -11.58 1.92 -3.60
CA HIS A 195 -10.25 1.69 -4.16
C HIS A 195 -10.30 1.02 -5.55
N LYS A 196 -11.28 0.14 -5.82
CA LYS A 196 -11.52 -0.40 -7.16
C LYS A 196 -11.86 0.72 -8.15
N ARG A 197 -12.81 1.60 -7.81
CA ARG A 197 -13.20 2.76 -8.65
C ARG A 197 -12.02 3.70 -8.89
N LEU A 198 -11.21 3.97 -7.86
CA LEU A 198 -10.02 4.80 -7.97
C LEU A 198 -9.00 4.20 -8.96
N ARG A 199 -8.67 2.91 -8.82
CA ARG A 199 -7.74 2.23 -9.72
C ARG A 199 -8.22 2.23 -11.17
N GLN A 200 -9.53 2.04 -11.39
CA GLN A 200 -10.11 2.13 -12.73
C GLN A 200 -9.90 3.52 -13.34
N LYS A 201 -10.13 4.59 -12.58
CA LYS A 201 -9.88 5.96 -13.03
C LYS A 201 -8.39 6.20 -13.35
N LEU A 202 -7.48 5.72 -12.50
CA LEU A 202 -6.05 5.88 -12.71
C LEU A 202 -5.53 5.11 -13.93
N THR A 203 -6.03 3.89 -14.16
CA THR A 203 -5.64 3.08 -15.33
C THR A 203 -6.01 3.77 -16.66
N LEU A 204 -7.15 4.48 -16.70
CA LEU A 204 -7.55 5.24 -17.87
C LEU A 204 -6.62 6.44 -18.10
N LEU A 205 -6.26 7.17 -17.03
CA LEU A 205 -5.34 8.31 -17.10
C LEU A 205 -3.92 7.91 -17.52
N GLU A 206 -3.38 6.82 -17.00
CA GLU A 206 -2.04 6.32 -17.38
C GLU A 206 -1.97 6.01 -18.88
N ARG A 207 -3.02 5.40 -19.44
CA ARG A 207 -3.10 5.10 -20.88
C ARG A 207 -3.12 6.38 -21.73
N ASP A 208 -3.85 7.40 -21.30
CA ASP A 208 -3.92 8.68 -22.02
C ASP A 208 -2.59 9.44 -21.94
N LEU A 209 -1.88 9.36 -20.80
CA LEU A 209 -0.55 9.97 -20.63
C LEU A 209 0.51 9.30 -21.50
N HIS A 210 0.50 7.97 -21.65
CA HIS A 210 1.41 7.27 -22.56
C HIS A 210 1.21 7.65 -24.05
N LEU A 211 0.08 8.26 -24.40
CA LEU A 211 -0.23 8.77 -25.74
C LEU A 211 0.11 10.27 -25.92
N SER A 212 0.45 10.99 -24.84
CA SER A 212 0.73 12.43 -24.84
C SER A 212 2.22 12.70 -24.61
N SER A 213 2.88 13.41 -25.53
CA SER A 213 4.32 13.68 -25.50
C SER A 213 4.74 14.91 -24.68
N LYS A 214 3.92 15.39 -23.75
CA LYS A 214 4.26 16.58 -22.94
C LYS A 214 5.12 16.21 -21.73
N GLU A 215 6.30 16.82 -21.64
CA GLU A 215 7.16 16.84 -20.46
C GLU A 215 6.52 17.66 -19.34
N ASP A 216 5.54 17.08 -18.64
CA ASP A 216 5.09 17.61 -17.35
C ASP A 216 5.87 16.94 -16.21
N GLN A 217 6.02 17.65 -15.10
CA GLN A 217 6.58 17.06 -13.88
C GLN A 217 5.74 15.85 -13.44
N PRO A 218 6.36 14.73 -13.07
CA PRO A 218 5.61 13.55 -12.64
C PRO A 218 4.98 13.80 -11.27
N TYR A 219 3.64 13.73 -11.21
CA TYR A 219 2.90 13.78 -9.96
C TYR A 219 2.61 12.35 -9.46
N THR A 220 2.69 12.16 -8.14
CA THR A 220 2.29 10.91 -7.49
C THR A 220 1.02 11.12 -6.67
N LEU A 221 -0.02 10.35 -6.96
CA LEU A 221 -1.20 10.27 -6.10
C LEU A 221 -1.04 9.09 -5.13
N SER A 222 -1.15 9.35 -3.83
CA SER A 222 -1.25 8.32 -2.80
C SER A 222 -2.59 8.42 -2.08
N VAL A 223 -3.37 7.34 -2.10
CA VAL A 223 -4.62 7.24 -1.36
C VAL A 223 -4.57 6.01 -0.47
N THR A 224 -4.79 6.20 0.81
CA THR A 224 -4.90 5.13 1.82
C THR A 224 -6.16 5.37 2.61
N SER A 225 -6.85 4.30 2.97
CA SER A 225 -8.01 4.37 3.84
C SER A 225 -7.94 3.25 4.88
N TYR A 226 -8.52 3.51 6.05
CA TYR A 226 -8.55 2.56 7.15
C TYR A 226 -9.84 2.76 7.95
N SER A 227 -10.24 1.72 8.67
CA SER A 227 -11.23 1.81 9.74
C SER A 227 -10.65 1.15 10.98
N LEU A 228 -10.93 1.74 12.14
CA LEU A 228 -10.52 1.21 13.42
C LEU A 228 -11.76 1.13 14.31
N THR A 229 -11.95 -0.03 14.92
CA THR A 229 -12.94 -0.22 15.99
C THR A 229 -12.18 -0.64 17.22
N PHE A 230 -12.50 -0.01 18.34
CA PHE A 230 -11.87 -0.25 19.63
C PHE A 230 -12.95 -0.11 20.71
N ALA A 231 -12.80 -0.85 21.80
CA ALA A 231 -13.68 -0.69 22.95
C ALA A 231 -13.30 0.62 23.66
N THR A 232 -14.28 1.48 23.93
CA THR A 232 -14.06 2.62 24.81
C THR A 232 -13.86 2.06 26.23
N PRO A 233 -12.79 2.45 26.94
CA PRO A 233 -12.64 2.08 28.34
C PRO A 233 -13.89 2.53 29.11
N THR A 234 -14.52 1.62 29.85
CA THR A 234 -15.51 2.03 30.83
C THR A 234 -14.76 2.85 31.87
N GLU A 235 -15.12 4.11 32.07
CA GLU A 235 -14.62 4.86 33.22
C GLU A 235 -14.92 4.04 34.47
N GLU A 236 -13.89 3.49 35.12
CA GLU A 236 -14.03 3.03 36.49
C GLU A 236 -14.54 4.23 37.26
N LYS A 237 -15.79 4.15 37.75
CA LYS A 237 -16.26 5.09 38.75
C LYS A 237 -15.21 5.06 39.85
N LEU A 238 -14.49 6.17 40.01
CA LEU A 238 -13.73 6.46 41.22
C LEU A 238 -14.73 6.25 42.36
N GLU A 239 -14.65 5.11 43.03
CA GLU A 239 -15.36 4.91 44.28
C GLU A 239 -14.82 6.00 45.19
N ASP A 240 -15.70 6.95 45.49
CA ASP A 240 -15.47 8.04 46.42
C ASP A 240 -15.30 7.40 47.80
N THR A 241 -14.08 6.93 48.10
CA THR A 241 -13.67 6.54 49.44
C THR A 241 -13.40 7.81 50.24
N SER A 242 -14.46 8.58 50.47
CA SER A 242 -14.51 9.65 51.45
C SER A 242 -15.35 9.13 52.61
N SER A 243 -14.67 8.53 53.59
CA SER A 243 -15.20 8.28 54.94
C SER A 243 -15.22 9.56 55.76
#